data_AF-A0A553BL47-F1
#
_entry.id   AF-A0A553BL47-F1
#
_cell.length_a   1.000
_cell.length_b   1.000
_cell.length_c   1.000
_cell.angle_alpha   90.00
_cell.angle_beta   90.00
_cell.angle_gamma   90.00
#
_symmetry.space_group_name_H-M   'P 1'
#
loop_
_entity.id
_entity.type
_entity.pdbx_description
1 polymer ?
#
loop_
_entity_poly.entity_id
_entity_poly.type
_entity_poly.pdbx_seq_one_letter_code
_entity_poly.pdbx_strand_id
1 'polypeptide(L)' 'MDKVRVIIRLPKFEIYQNENTKEWYWRIKVGSDIVASSSEGYKNHSECLKNVTSVEKHIKYLRENDLIK' A
#
# COMPACT_ATOMS: atom_id res chain seq x y z
N MET A 1 -10.31 8.16 -31.51
CA MET A 1 -9.80 6.95 -30.85
C MET A 1 -10.08 7.13 -29.37
N ASP A 2 -11.15 6.52 -28.86
CA ASP A 2 -11.55 6.68 -27.48
C ASP A 2 -10.48 6.06 -26.55
N LYS A 3 -9.94 6.88 -25.65
CA LYS A 3 -9.07 6.38 -24.58
C LYS A 3 -9.92 5.49 -23.68
N VAL A 4 -9.79 4.17 -23.85
CA VAL A 4 -10.32 3.19 -22.91
C VAL A 4 -9.74 3.53 -21.54
N ARG A 5 -10.58 3.91 -20.57
CA ARG A 5 -10.15 4.09 -19.19
C ARG A 5 -9.77 2.73 -18.62
N VAL A 6 -8.47 2.48 -18.45
CA VAL A 6 -7.99 1.32 -17.69
C VAL A 6 -8.29 1.59 -16.21
N ILE A 7 -9.17 0.78 -15.61
CA ILE A 7 -9.43 0.83 -14.17
C ILE A 7 -8.30 0.08 -13.47
N ILE A 8 -7.39 0.82 -12.82
CA ILE A 8 -6.32 0.22 -12.02
C ILE A 8 -6.82 -0.04 -10.60
N ARG A 9 -6.85 -1.31 -10.20
CA ARG A 9 -7.26 -1.72 -8.85
C ARG A 9 -6.06 -1.82 -7.93
N LEU A 10 -5.90 -0.88 -7.00
CA LEU A 10 -4.84 -0.96 -5.98
C LEU A 10 -5.14 -2.06 -4.94
N PRO A 11 -4.09 -2.66 -4.33
CA PRO A 11 -4.30 -3.59 -3.22
C PRO A 11 -4.87 -2.85 -2.00
N LYS A 12 -5.54 -3.60 -1.12
CA LYS A 12 -6.08 -3.06 0.12
C LYS A 12 -5.00 -3.02 1.20
N PHE A 13 -4.67 -1.82 1.66
CA PHE A 13 -3.81 -1.62 2.82
C PHE A 13 -4.62 -1.68 4.12
N GLU A 14 -4.09 -2.38 5.12
CA GLU A 14 -4.50 -2.27 6.51
C GLU A 14 -3.45 -1.45 7.24
N ILE A 15 -3.87 -0.35 7.87
CA ILE A 15 -3.02 0.44 8.77
C ILE A 15 -3.39 0.09 10.20
N TYR A 16 -2.39 -0.18 11.04
CA TYR A 16 -2.60 -0.54 12.43
C TYR A 16 -1.47 0.00 13.31
N GLN A 17 -1.76 0.18 14.60
CA GLN A 17 -0.77 0.55 15.60
C GLN A 17 -0.33 -0.70 16.37
N ASN A 18 0.97 -0.87 16.54
CA ASN A 18 1.52 -1.91 17.40
C ASN A 18 1.27 -1.54 18.87
N GLU A 19 0.70 -2.47 19.63
CA GLU A 19 0.30 -2.22 21.02
C GLU A 19 1.49 -1.99 21.95
N ASN A 20 2.64 -2.62 21.68
CA ASN A 20 3.84 -2.57 22.51
C ASN A 20 4.70 -1.35 22.19
N THR A 21 4.97 -1.10 20.91
CA THR A 21 5.88 -0.01 20.50
C THR A 21 5.15 1.32 20.29
N LYS A 22 3.83 1.30 20.17
CA LYS A 22 2.98 2.45 19.78
C LYS A 22 3.31 3.01 18.39
N GLU A 23 4.08 2.29 17.60
CA GLU A 23 4.39 2.64 16.22
C GLU A 23 3.29 2.15 15.27
N TRP A 24 3.16 2.84 14.14
CA TRP A 24 2.20 2.56 13.09
C TRP A 24 2.85 1.74 11.98
N TYR A 25 2.11 0.77 11.47
CA TYR A 25 2.53 -0.10 10.38
C TYR A 25 1.42 -0.19 9.34
N TRP A 26 1.79 -0.59 8.14
CA TRP A 26 0.83 -1.03 7.13
C TRP A 26 1.12 -2.46 6.71
N ARG A 27 0.08 -3.16 6.25
CA ARG A 27 0.20 -4.48 5.62
C ARG A 27 -0.85 -4.67 4.54
N ILE A 28 -0.60 -5.59 3.62
CA ILE A 28 -1.56 -6.06 2.63
C ILE A 28 -1.88 -7.52 2.98
N LYS A 29 -3.17 -7.84 3.06
CA LYS A 29 -3.65 -9.19 3.29
C LYS A 29 -4.40 -9.76 2.11
N VAL A 30 -4.23 -11.06 1.88
CA VAL A 30 -5.03 -11.87 0.97
C VAL A 30 -5.53 -13.08 1.76
N GLY A 31 -6.81 -13.08 2.13
CA GLY A 31 -7.33 -14.05 3.10
C GLY A 31 -6.66 -13.87 4.46
N SER A 32 -6.06 -14.94 4.98
CA SER A 32 -5.29 -14.93 6.24
C SER A 32 -3.84 -14.45 6.07
N ASP A 33 -3.32 -14.43 4.85
CA ASP A 33 -1.89 -14.28 4.60
C ASP A 33 -1.48 -12.81 4.45
N ILE A 34 -0.34 -12.46 5.04
CA ILE A 34 0.31 -11.16 4.85
C ILE A 34 1.27 -11.29 3.67
N VAL A 35 0.97 -10.60 2.56
CA VAL A 35 1.76 -10.66 1.33
C VAL A 35 2.75 -9.51 1.20
N ALA A 36 2.54 -8.43 1.95
CA ALA A 36 3.45 -7.30 2.06
C ALA A 36 3.19 -6.53 3.36
N SER A 37 4.23 -5.89 3.91
CA SER A 37 4.11 -4.97 5.05
C SER A 37 5.21 -3.93 5.02
N SER A 38 5.06 -2.87 5.82
CA SER A 38 6.20 -2.02 6.14
C SER A 38 7.27 -2.82 6.88
N SER A 39 8.54 -2.54 6.59
CA SER A 39 9.69 -3.05 7.34
C SER A 39 10.00 -2.21 8.58
N GLU A 40 9.51 -0.98 8.61
CA GLU A 40 9.73 0.00 9.68
C GLU A 40 8.40 0.38 10.34
N GLY A 41 8.48 0.72 11.63
CA GLY A 41 7.40 1.35 12.38
C GLY A 41 7.48 2.87 12.27
N TYR A 42 6.33 3.52 12.10
CA TYR A 42 6.23 4.98 12.04
C TYR A 42 5.73 5.53 13.37
N LYS A 43 6.36 6.60 13.87
CA LYS A 43 5.92 7.24 15.13
C LYS A 43 4.52 7.84 15.01
N ASN A 44 4.17 8.30 13.81
CA ASN A 44 2.92 9.01 13.54
C ASN A 44 2.07 8.29 12.49
N HIS A 45 0.75 8.22 12.70
CA HIS A 45 -0.19 7.66 11.71
C HIS A 45 -0.09 8.35 10.34
N SER A 46 0.10 9.67 10.33
CA SER A 46 0.23 10.45 9.11
C SER A 46 1.50 10.12 8.31
N GLU A 47 2.60 9.75 8.98
CA GLU A 47 3.83 9.29 8.32
C GLU A 47 3.64 7.91 7.69
N CYS A 48 2.98 7.00 8.40
CA CYS A 48 2.60 5.69 7.86
C CYS A 48 1.73 5.85 6.60
N LEU A 49 0.74 6.75 6.64
CA LEU A 49 -0.14 7.01 5.50
C LEU A 49 0.61 7.63 4.30
N LYS A 50 1.58 8.52 4.55
CA LYS A 50 2.45 9.05 3.49
C LYS A 50 3.25 7.93 2.81
N ASN A 51 3.75 6.97 3.58
CA ASN A 51 4.43 5.81 3.01
C ASN A 51 3.47 4.94 2.18
N VAL A 52 2.28 4.61 2.69
CA VAL A 52 1.23 3.89 1.93
C VAL A 52 0.94 4.59 0.60
N THR A 53 0.76 5.92 0.62
CA THR A 53 0.48 6.71 -0.59
C THR A 53 1.63 6.62 -1.60
N SER A 54 2.88 6.57 -1.12
CA SER A 54 4.06 6.39 -1.98
C SER A 54 4.06 5.01 -2.66
N VAL A 55 3.76 3.94 -1.89
CA VAL A 55 3.65 2.58 -2.43
C VAL A 55 2.50 2.47 -3.44
N GLU A 56 1.33 3.04 -3.14
CA GLU A 56 0.18 3.08 -4.06
C GLU A 56 0.53 3.76 -5.39
N LYS A 57 1.22 4.90 -5.34
CA LYS A 57 1.69 5.61 -6.54
C LYS A 57 2.66 4.74 -7.35
N HIS A 58 3.56 4.02 -6.68
CA HIS A 58 4.50 3.16 -7.36
C HIS A 58 3.81 1.96 -8.03
N ILE A 59 2.89 1.29 -7.33
CA ILE A 59 2.08 0.20 -7.90
C ILE A 59 1.28 0.70 -9.11
N LYS A 60 0.67 1.88 -8.98
CA LYS A 60 -0.07 2.51 -10.08
C LYS A 60 0.84 2.74 -11.29
N TYR A 61 2.01 3.36 -11.07
CA TYR A 61 2.99 3.58 -12.14
C TYR A 61 3.39 2.28 -12.83
N LEU A 62 3.73 1.23 -12.07
CA LEU A 62 4.14 -0.05 -12.64
C LEU A 62 3.03 -0.68 -13.50
N ARG A 63 1.76 -0.57 -13.08
CA ARG A 63 0.61 -1.08 -13.84
C ARG A 63 0.25 -0.22 -15.05
N GLU A 64 0.36 1.10 -14.95
CA GLU A 64 0.14 2.01 -16.07
C GLU A 64 1.14 1.81 -17.21
N ASN A 65 2.31 1.24 -16.89
CA ASN A 65 3.39 0.96 -17.83
C ASN A 65 3.54 -0.54 -18.13
N ASP A 66 2.56 -1.38 -17.78
CA ASP A 66 2.55 -2.83 -18.02
C ASP A 66 3.80 -3.58 -17.49
N LEU A 67 4.42 -3.06 -16.42
CA LEU A 67 5.63 -3.64 -15.81
C LEU A 67 5.30 -4.74 -14.78
N ILE A 68 4.08 -4.70 -14.23
CA ILE A 68 3.52 -5.73 -13.35
C ILE A 68 2.07 -6.00 -13.73
N LYS A 69 1.57 -7.19 -13.39
CA LYS A 69 0.17 -7.59 -13.64
C LYS A 69 -0.78 -7.15 -12.51
#